data_AF-A0A258L9L8-F1
#
_entry.id   AF-A0A258L9L8-F1
#
_cell.length_a   1.000
_cell.length_b   1.000
_cell.length_c   1.000
_cell.angle_alpha   90.00
_cell.angle_beta   90.00
_cell.angle_gamma   90.00
#
_symmetry.space_group_name_H-M   'P 1'
#
loop_
_entity.id
_entity.type
_entity.pdbx_description
1 polymer ?
#
loop_
_entity_poly.entity_id
_entity_poly.type
_entity_poly.pdbx_seq_one_letter_code
_entity_poly.pdbx_strand_id
1 'polypeptide(L)'
;MFGEGSKAEVPLVGVLGDIEIGGLVDRLVISNEAILVADYKTDRLPPSDPNAIPAAYLRQLAAYQAVLGQIFPTKHISCLLIWTETAVVMPVPAALLARHAPEHAQPSKTTRTA
;
A
#
# COMPACT_ATOMS: atom_id res chain seq x y z
N MET A 1 7.78 9.22 -12.16
CA MET A 1 8.29 8.65 -10.89
C MET A 1 9.41 9.48 -10.26
N PHE A 2 10.33 10.09 -11.03
CA PHE A 2 11.48 10.85 -10.50
C PHE A 2 11.36 12.38 -10.67
N GLY A 3 10.12 12.90 -10.67
CA GLY A 3 9.84 14.34 -10.83
C GLY A 3 9.54 15.04 -9.51
N GLU A 4 9.18 16.31 -9.59
CA GLU A 4 8.68 17.10 -8.46
C GLU A 4 7.49 16.39 -7.78
N GLY A 5 7.44 16.41 -6.44
CA GLY A 5 6.45 15.67 -5.65
C GLY A 5 6.78 14.19 -5.40
N SER A 6 7.89 13.69 -5.96
CA SER A 6 8.44 12.36 -5.65
C SER A 6 9.35 12.38 -4.43
N LYS A 7 9.15 11.44 -3.52
CA LYS A 7 9.94 11.26 -2.29
C LYS A 7 10.42 9.82 -2.22
N ALA A 8 11.71 9.63 -1.96
CA ALA A 8 12.29 8.32 -1.67
C ALA A 8 12.20 8.02 -0.18
N GLU A 9 12.11 6.74 0.18
CA GLU A 9 12.26 6.23 1.55
C GLU A 9 11.42 7.01 2.57
N VAL A 10 10.11 7.07 2.34
CA VAL A 10 9.19 7.86 3.16
C VAL A 10 8.71 7.02 4.34
N PRO A 11 9.00 7.43 5.59
CA PRO A 11 8.40 6.79 6.75
C PRO A 11 6.90 7.02 6.74
N LEU A 12 6.13 5.94 6.86
CA LEU A 12 4.69 5.96 6.92
C LEU A 12 4.25 5.30 8.22
N VAL A 13 3.60 6.09 9.08
CA VAL A 13 3.06 5.63 10.36
C VAL A 13 1.59 6.02 10.41
N GLY A 14 0.75 5.10 10.85
CA GLY A 14 -0.68 5.34 11.01
C GLY A 14 -1.32 4.30 11.92
N VAL A 15 -2.57 4.56 12.28
CA VAL A 15 -3.37 3.67 13.12
C VAL A 15 -4.63 3.28 12.35
N LEU A 16 -4.84 1.98 12.16
CA LEU A 16 -6.02 1.42 11.50
C LEU A 16 -6.85 0.66 12.55
N GLY A 17 -7.89 1.30 13.08
CA GLY A 17 -8.60 0.77 14.24
C GLY A 17 -7.69 0.79 15.48
N ASP A 18 -7.37 -0.39 16.01
CA ASP A 18 -6.44 -0.55 17.15
C ASP A 18 -5.05 -1.02 16.70
N ILE A 19 -4.79 -1.13 15.40
CA ILE A 19 -3.53 -1.63 14.85
C ILE A 19 -2.63 -0.45 14.48
N GLU A 20 -1.46 -0.39 15.12
CA GLU A 20 -0.37 0.50 14.69
C GLU A 20 0.32 -0.09 13.46
N ILE A 21 0.38 0.70 12.40
CA ILE A 21 1.09 0.38 11.16
C ILE A 21 2.28 1.32 11.07
N GLY A 22 3.47 0.74 10.98
CA GLY A 22 4.70 1.46 10.67
C GLY A 22 5.41 0.80 9.50
N GLY A 23 5.93 1.60 8.57
CA GLY A 23 6.72 1.10 7.46
C GLY A 23 7.49 2.19 6.74
N LEU A 24 8.30 1.77 5.78
CA LEU A 24 9.06 2.65 4.90
C LEU A 24 8.57 2.40 3.47
N VAL A 25 8.07 3.46 2.83
CA VAL A 25 7.67 3.42 1.43
C VAL A 25 8.88 3.79 0.57
N ASP A 26 9.36 2.87 -0.26
CA ASP A 26 10.56 3.11 -1.07
C ASP A 26 10.41 4.33 -1.99
N ARG A 27 9.24 4.49 -2.60
CA ARG A 27 8.89 5.66 -3.40
C ARG A 27 7.44 6.06 -3.23
N LEU A 28 7.23 7.33 -2.89
CA LEU A 28 5.93 7.96 -2.83
C LEU A 28 5.90 9.18 -3.77
N VAL A 29 4.97 9.21 -4.71
CA VAL A 29 4.72 10.38 -5.54
C VAL A 29 3.35 10.93 -5.18
N ILE A 30 3.30 12.18 -4.75
CA ILE A 30 2.05 12.88 -4.45
C ILE A 30 1.90 13.98 -5.48
N SER A 31 0.88 13.88 -6.33
CA SER A 31 0.50 14.92 -7.28
C SER A 31 -0.83 15.56 -6.87
N ASN A 32 -1.27 16.56 -7.62
CA ASN A 32 -2.60 17.16 -7.42
C ASN A 32 -3.74 16.17 -7.67
N GLU A 33 -3.53 15.20 -8.56
CA GLU A 33 -4.56 14.26 -9.02
C GLU A 33 -4.57 12.94 -8.23
N ALA A 34 -3.39 12.41 -7.92
CA ALA A 34 -3.27 11.06 -7.38
C ALA A 34 -2.02 10.88 -6.52
N ILE A 35 -1.99 9.75 -5.83
CA ILE A 35 -0.81 9.25 -5.11
C ILE A 35 -0.38 7.95 -5.77
N LEU A 36 0.92 7.84 -6.01
CA LEU A 36 1.57 6.63 -6.48
C LEU A 36 2.53 6.11 -5.42
N VAL A 37 2.29 4.89 -4.97
CA VAL A 37 3.20 4.12 -4.14
C VAL A 37 3.95 3.15 -5.05
N ALA A 38 5.27 3.07 -4.92
CA ALA A 38 6.03 2.02 -5.56
C ALA A 38 7.05 1.43 -4.60
N ASP A 39 7.18 0.11 -4.68
CA ASP A 39 8.02 -0.71 -3.82
C ASP A 39 8.91 -1.58 -4.71
N TYR A 40 10.21 -1.62 -4.42
CA TYR A 40 11.20 -2.29 -5.25
C TYR A 40 11.45 -3.71 -4.74
N LYS A 41 11.56 -4.65 -5.68
CA LYS A 41 11.80 -6.06 -5.41
C LYS A 41 12.93 -6.60 -6.26
N THR A 42 13.80 -7.38 -5.63
CA THR A 42 14.99 -8.00 -6.26
C THR A 42 14.77 -9.48 -6.56
N ASP A 43 13.53 -9.97 -6.47
CA ASP A 43 13.17 -11.34 -6.82
C ASP A 43 13.57 -11.66 -8.27
N ARG A 44 14.32 -12.76 -8.48
CA ARG A 44 14.85 -13.15 -9.80
C ARG A 44 13.79 -13.74 -10.75
N LEU A 45 12.71 -14.26 -10.19
CA LEU A 45 11.60 -14.87 -10.92
C LEU A 45 10.30 -14.21 -10.46
N PRO A 46 10.05 -12.96 -10.86
CA PRO A 46 8.81 -12.30 -10.51
C PRO A 46 7.62 -13.02 -11.17
N PRO A 47 6.44 -13.01 -10.53
CA PRO A 47 5.24 -13.55 -11.16
C PRO A 47 4.92 -12.76 -12.44
N SER A 48 4.32 -13.43 -13.43
CA SER A 48 3.78 -12.79 -14.63
C SER A 48 2.33 -12.34 -14.46
N ASP A 49 1.62 -12.87 -13.46
CA ASP A 49 0.24 -12.55 -13.10
C ASP A 49 0.22 -11.84 -11.74
N PRO A 50 -0.40 -10.65 -11.63
CA PRO A 50 -0.63 -9.99 -10.34
C PRO A 50 -1.28 -10.88 -9.27
N ASN A 51 -2.14 -11.83 -9.63
CA ASN A 51 -2.76 -12.74 -8.67
C ASN A 51 -1.76 -13.73 -8.03
N ALA A 52 -0.58 -13.89 -8.63
CA ALA A 52 0.51 -14.72 -8.10
C ALA A 52 1.52 -13.91 -7.28
N ILE A 53 1.29 -12.60 -7.04
CA ILE A 53 2.13 -11.80 -6.14
C ILE A 53 2.09 -12.42 -4.73
N PRO A 54 3.24 -12.61 -4.07
CA PRO A 54 3.28 -13.08 -2.69
C PRO A 54 2.41 -12.23 -1.77
N ALA A 55 1.56 -12.89 -0.97
CA ALA A 55 0.59 -12.20 -0.10
C ALA A 55 1.24 -11.22 0.89
N ALA A 56 2.51 -11.42 1.25
CA ALA A 56 3.26 -10.48 2.08
C ALA A 56 3.41 -9.10 1.41
N TYR A 57 3.75 -9.05 0.12
CA TYR A 57 3.87 -7.80 -0.63
C TYR A 57 2.50 -7.13 -0.81
N LEU A 58 1.44 -7.92 -1.05
CA LEU A 58 0.08 -7.41 -1.13
C LEU A 58 -0.39 -6.78 0.18
N ARG A 59 -0.16 -7.45 1.32
CA ARG A 59 -0.52 -6.91 2.65
C ARG A 59 0.24 -5.63 2.97
N GLN A 60 1.53 -5.55 2.61
CA GLN A 60 2.34 -4.36 2.82
C GLN A 60 1.79 -3.16 2.01
N LEU A 61 1.59 -3.34 0.71
CA LEU A 61 1.02 -2.29 -0.15
C LEU A 61 -0.40 -1.90 0.27
N ALA A 62 -1.22 -2.86 0.69
CA ALA A 62 -2.58 -2.59 1.18
C ALA A 62 -2.58 -1.80 2.50
N ALA A 63 -1.65 -2.09 3.41
CA ALA A 63 -1.46 -1.30 4.63
C ALA A 63 -1.01 0.14 4.31
N TYR A 64 -0.09 0.32 3.36
CA TYR A 64 0.31 1.65 2.90
C TYR A 64 -0.85 2.42 2.28
N GLN A 65 -1.62 1.77 1.40
CA GLN A 65 -2.80 2.35 0.77
C GLN A 65 -3.84 2.78 1.81
N ALA A 66 -4.07 1.96 2.84
CA ALA A 66 -5.03 2.26 3.90
C ALA A 66 -4.61 3.47 4.74
N VAL A 67 -3.35 3.53 5.19
CA VAL A 67 -2.83 4.68 5.97
C VAL A 67 -2.84 5.95 5.12
N LEU A 68 -2.37 5.89 3.87
CA LEU A 68 -2.39 7.04 2.96
C LEU A 68 -3.83 7.49 2.65
N GLY A 69 -4.79 6.55 2.61
CA GLY A 69 -6.21 6.85 2.40
C GLY A 69 -6.83 7.66 3.55
N GLN A 70 -6.37 7.46 4.78
CA GLN A 70 -6.77 8.30 5.92
C GLN A 70 -6.19 9.73 5.81
N ILE A 71 -4.95 9.85 5.35
CA ILE A 71 -4.25 11.14 5.22
C ILE A 71 -4.80 11.94 4.02
N PHE A 72 -5.12 11.27 2.92
CA PHE A 72 -5.55 11.87 1.66
C PHE A 72 -6.89 11.29 1.18
N PRO A 73 -8.01 11.58 1.88
CA PRO A 73 -9.30 10.92 1.65
C PRO A 73 -9.92 11.16 0.28
N THR A 74 -9.46 12.19 -0.44
CA THR A 74 -9.98 12.56 -1.77
C THR A 74 -9.08 12.13 -2.93
N LYS A 75 -7.90 11.58 -2.66
CA LYS A 75 -6.94 11.21 -3.71
C LYS A 75 -7.04 9.74 -4.06
N HIS A 76 -6.97 9.44 -5.35
CA HIS A 76 -6.79 8.05 -5.79
C HIS A 76 -5.37 7.58 -5.46
N ILE A 77 -5.24 6.37 -4.90
CA ILE A 77 -3.96 5.80 -4.49
C ILE A 77 -3.70 4.53 -5.29
N SER A 78 -2.69 4.58 -6.17
CA SER A 78 -2.23 3.44 -6.96
C SER A 78 -0.94 2.86 -6.38
N CYS A 79 -0.77 1.54 -6.45
CA CYS A 79 0.45 0.86 -6.01
C CYS A 79 1.11 0.08 -7.15
N LEU A 80 2.44 0.12 -7.20
CA LEU A 80 3.27 -0.61 -8.14
C LEU A 80 4.29 -1.48 -7.40
N LEU A 81 4.59 -2.65 -7.95
CA LEU A 81 5.82 -3.38 -7.66
C LEU A 81 6.79 -3.18 -8.83
N ILE A 82 8.06 -2.90 -8.51
CA ILE A 82 9.14 -2.76 -9.50
C ILE A 82 10.14 -3.87 -9.28
N TRP A 83 10.17 -4.84 -10.18
CA TRP A 83 11.09 -5.96 -10.16
C TRP A 83 12.39 -5.54 -10.85
N THR A 84 13.42 -5.26 -10.05
CA THR A 84 14.66 -4.62 -10.55
C THR A 84 15.53 -5.58 -11.37
N GLU A 85 15.53 -6.88 -11.04
CA GLU A 85 16.30 -7.89 -11.78
C GLU A 85 15.78 -8.10 -13.20
N THR A 86 14.48 -7.96 -13.43
CA THR A 86 13.85 -8.17 -14.75
C THR A 86 13.39 -6.88 -15.42
N ALA A 87 13.59 -5.71 -14.80
CA ALA A 87 13.11 -4.41 -15.24
C ALA A 87 11.59 -4.37 -15.51
N VAL A 88 10.80 -5.13 -14.76
CA VAL A 88 9.33 -5.19 -14.90
C VAL A 88 8.67 -4.26 -13.89
N VAL A 89 7.80 -3.38 -14.37
CA VAL A 89 6.88 -2.61 -13.54
C VAL A 89 5.52 -3.28 -13.57
N MET A 90 5.02 -3.69 -12.41
CA MET A 90 3.74 -4.37 -12.27
C MET A 90 2.78 -3.53 -11.45
N PRO A 91 1.75 -2.93 -12.08
CA PRO A 91 0.64 -2.34 -11.35
C PRO A 91 -0.13 -3.38 -10.56
N VAL A 92 -0.43 -3.09 -9.30
CA VAL A 92 -1.22 -3.99 -8.45
C VAL A 92 -2.69 -3.54 -8.47
N PRO A 93 -3.63 -4.36 -8.94
CA PRO A 93 -5.03 -3.98 -9.03
C PRO A 93 -5.61 -3.60 -7.65
N ALA A 94 -6.37 -2.51 -7.58
CA ALA A 94 -6.99 -2.05 -6.34
C ALA A 94 -7.91 -3.11 -5.71
N ALA A 95 -8.66 -3.85 -6.54
CA ALA A 95 -9.51 -4.94 -6.08
C ALA A 95 -8.72 -6.12 -5.47
N LEU A 96 -7.46 -6.32 -5.88
CA LEU A 96 -6.59 -7.32 -5.28
C LEU A 96 -6.08 -6.82 -3.92
N LEU A 97 -5.59 -5.57 -3.85
CA LEU A 97 -5.15 -4.95 -2.59
C LEU A 97 -6.26 -4.92 -1.53
N ALA A 98 -7.50 -4.61 -1.93
CA ALA A 98 -8.64 -4.57 -1.02
C ALA A 98 -8.87 -5.90 -0.26
N ARG A 99 -8.53 -7.04 -0.87
CA ARG A 99 -8.64 -8.38 -0.23
C ARG A 99 -7.56 -8.63 0.83
N HIS A 100 -6.52 -7.81 0.82
CA HIS A 100 -5.36 -7.91 1.72
C HIS A 100 -5.24 -6.69 2.64
N ALA A 101 -6.21 -5.79 2.61
CA ALA A 101 -6.25 -4.67 3.53
C ALA A 101 -6.30 -5.18 4.97
N PRO A 102 -5.55 -4.57 5.90
CA PRO A 102 -5.67 -4.89 7.32
C PRO A 102 -7.14 -4.72 7.75
N GLU A 103 -7.67 -5.69 8.49
CA GLU A 103 -9.05 -5.67 8.95
C GLU A 103 -9.33 -4.41 9.76
N HIS A 104 -10.46 -3.76 9.50
CA HIS A 104 -10.96 -2.74 10.41
C HIS A 104 -11.30 -3.44 11.73
N ALA A 105 -10.63 -3.07 12.82
CA ALA A 105 -11.12 -3.40 14.16
C ALA A 105 -12.53 -2.81 14.29
N GLN A 106 -13.56 -3.64 14.13
CA GLN A 106 -14.91 -3.23 14.44
C GLN A 106 -14.96 -2.92 15.94
N PRO A 107 -15.54 -1.79 16.37
CA PRO A 107 -15.69 -1.53 17.79
C PRO A 107 -16.56 -2.64 18.39
N SER A 108 -15.97 -3.37 19.34
CA SER A 108 -16.66 -4.33 20.19
C SER A 108 -17.97 -3.70 20.67
N LYS A 109 -19.11 -4.29 20.29
CA LYS A 109 -20.40 -3.95 20.89
C LYS A 109 -20.33 -4.35 22.37
N THR A 110 -19.94 -3.41 23.24
CA THR A 110 -20.16 -3.53 24.67
C THR A 110 -21.67 -3.43 24.88
N THR A 111 -22.32 -4.59 24.96
CA THR A 111 -23.66 -4.75 25.49
C THR A 111 -23.68 -4.14 26.88
N ARG A 112 -24.29 -2.96 27.00
CA ARG A 112 -24.66 -2.37 28.27
C ARG A 112 -25.96 -3.06 28.72
N THR A 113 -25.85 -4.11 29.52
CA THR A 113 -26.99 -4.61 30.29
C THR A 113 -27.01 -3.86 31.61
N ALA A 114 -28.18 -3.30 31.89
CA ALA A 114 -28.53 -2.60 33.13
C ALA A 114 -28.55 -3.53 34.35
#